data_AF-A0A959JR11-F1
#
_entry.id   AF-A0A959JR11-F1
#
_cell.length_a   1.000
_cell.length_b   1.000
_cell.length_c   1.000
_cell.angle_alpha   90.00
_cell.angle_beta   90.00
_cell.angle_gamma   90.00
#
_symmetry.space_group_name_H-M   'P 1'
#
loop_
_entity.id
_entity.type
_entity.pdbx_description
1 polymer ?
#
loop_
_entity_poly.entity_id
_entity_poly.type
_entity_poly.pdbx_seq_one_letter_code
_entity_poly.pdbx_strand_id
1 'polypeptide(L)'
;LRDYMAGQMTPELYKEMNRRKWEMVPYVNADETPDKGINGFLESPRYSTGFTTQHNIIGYTLETHMWKPFEDRVWATYHFLDAISKITARDGVQIMQYRLRTNNASRSKSDFPIAWEMDPSSINDLTFKGYEAKYKKSKVSGLDRLYYDRDKPYEITIPYRNTFQPSITVKKPVAYIIPQAYDRVIQRLQWNGVEIKKLADTITLESSFYRITNYKTTPFPYESHYLHYDTEVEKTPLKKTWRKGDYVVYVNQSNNRVIMENLEPQATDSYFAWNFFDGILMQKEYFSSYVFEDTAADFLKENPSIKKELEEKKAADKEFANNARAQLDFVYKRSPWYEPTHNLYPISRLESFTALPLQ
;
A
#
# COMPACT_ATOMS: atom_id res chain seq x y z
N LEU A 1 -14.36 14.33 -5.49
CA LEU A 1 -14.72 13.16 -6.32
C LEU A 1 -15.46 12.09 -5.51
N ARG A 2 -14.89 11.60 -4.40
CA ARG A 2 -15.54 10.67 -3.45
C ARG A 2 -16.99 11.07 -3.11
N ASP A 3 -17.21 12.31 -2.69
CA ASP A 3 -18.54 12.74 -2.22
C ASP A 3 -19.60 12.71 -3.34
N TYR A 4 -19.20 12.99 -4.58
CA TYR A 4 -20.08 12.84 -5.74
C TYR A 4 -20.35 11.36 -6.04
N MET A 5 -19.31 10.52 -6.03
CA MET A 5 -19.47 9.08 -6.26
C MET A 5 -20.42 8.45 -5.21
N ALA A 6 -20.14 8.64 -3.93
CA ALA A 6 -20.88 8.02 -2.83
C ALA A 6 -22.27 8.64 -2.64
N GLY A 7 -22.40 9.96 -2.78
CA GLY A 7 -23.65 10.68 -2.50
C GLY A 7 -24.60 10.84 -3.68
N GLN A 8 -24.13 10.65 -4.92
CA GLN A 8 -24.95 10.89 -6.12
C GLN A 8 -24.86 9.73 -7.13
N MET A 9 -23.66 9.41 -7.62
CA MET A 9 -23.50 8.44 -8.71
C MET A 9 -23.89 7.01 -8.31
N THR A 10 -23.37 6.51 -7.17
CA THR A 10 -23.71 5.17 -6.68
C THR A 10 -25.20 5.03 -6.34
N PRO A 11 -25.84 5.92 -5.56
CA PRO A 11 -27.27 5.84 -5.29
C PRO A 11 -28.14 5.84 -6.56
N GLU A 12 -27.80 6.70 -7.54
CA GLU A 12 -28.52 6.75 -8.81
C GLU A 12 -28.35 5.45 -9.61
N LEU A 13 -27.15 4.86 -9.59
CA LEU A 13 -26.89 3.57 -10.24
C LEU A 13 -27.73 2.44 -9.62
N TYR A 14 -27.82 2.37 -8.29
CA TYR A 14 -28.71 1.43 -7.59
C TYR A 14 -30.17 1.64 -7.97
N LYS A 15 -30.63 2.89 -8.02
CA LYS A 15 -32.00 3.24 -8.41
C LYS A 15 -32.31 2.82 -9.86
N GLU A 16 -31.42 3.12 -10.79
CA GLU A 16 -31.58 2.76 -12.21
C GLU A 16 -31.60 1.25 -12.42
N MET A 17 -30.71 0.53 -11.74
CA MET A 17 -30.65 -0.92 -11.82
C MET A 17 -31.89 -1.59 -11.20
N ASN A 18 -32.38 -1.08 -10.06
CA ASN A 18 -33.65 -1.53 -9.48
C ASN A 18 -34.85 -1.26 -10.41
N ARG A 19 -34.90 -0.08 -11.06
CA ARG A 19 -35.95 0.25 -12.05
C ARG A 19 -35.97 -0.74 -13.22
N ARG A 20 -34.80 -1.22 -13.63
CA ARG A 20 -34.62 -2.23 -14.69
C ARG A 20 -34.83 -3.68 -14.22
N LYS A 21 -35.15 -3.89 -12.94
CA LYS A 21 -35.30 -5.22 -12.30
C LYS A 21 -34.01 -6.04 -12.25
N TRP A 22 -32.85 -5.37 -12.25
CA TRP A 22 -31.53 -5.96 -12.10
C TRP A 22 -30.88 -5.42 -10.82
N GLU A 23 -31.44 -5.75 -9.66
CA GLU A 23 -31.00 -5.20 -8.37
C GLU A 23 -29.49 -5.39 -8.11
N MET A 24 -28.88 -4.39 -7.48
CA MET A 24 -27.48 -4.41 -7.06
C MET A 24 -27.36 -4.62 -5.55
N VAL A 25 -26.21 -5.14 -5.14
CA VAL A 25 -25.78 -5.26 -3.74
C VAL A 25 -24.27 -4.94 -3.69
N PRO A 26 -23.73 -4.45 -2.56
CA PRO A 26 -22.28 -4.36 -2.40
C PRO A 26 -21.61 -5.72 -2.58
N TYR A 27 -20.30 -5.72 -2.89
CA TYR A 27 -19.55 -6.96 -2.98
C TYR A 27 -19.67 -7.77 -1.68
N VAL A 28 -20.02 -9.05 -1.80
CA VAL A 28 -20.34 -9.91 -0.67
C VAL A 28 -19.05 -10.55 -0.14
N ASN A 29 -18.37 -9.83 0.74
CA ASN A 29 -17.22 -10.34 1.48
C ASN A 29 -17.66 -10.68 2.92
N ALA A 30 -18.21 -11.88 3.07
CA ALA A 30 -18.63 -12.47 4.34
C ALA A 30 -17.55 -13.42 4.87
N ASP A 31 -17.71 -13.87 6.12
CA ASP A 31 -17.01 -15.06 6.62
C ASP A 31 -17.59 -16.32 5.95
N GLU A 32 -18.10 -17.28 6.71
CA GLU A 32 -18.72 -18.48 6.16
C GLU A 32 -20.12 -18.20 5.57
N THR A 33 -20.92 -17.35 6.23
CA THR A 33 -22.25 -16.90 5.79
C THR A 33 -22.43 -15.40 6.05
N PRO A 34 -23.32 -14.70 5.32
CA PRO A 34 -23.56 -13.27 5.52
C PRO A 34 -24.36 -12.94 6.79
N ASP A 35 -24.76 -13.94 7.59
CA ASP A 35 -25.65 -13.76 8.75
C ASP A 35 -25.04 -12.85 9.83
N LYS A 36 -23.70 -12.79 9.92
CA LYS A 36 -22.95 -11.89 10.82
C LYS A 36 -22.63 -10.52 10.20
N GLY A 37 -23.14 -10.27 9.00
CA GLY A 37 -22.82 -9.11 8.19
C GLY A 37 -21.76 -9.38 7.13
N ILE A 38 -21.50 -8.34 6.34
CA ILE A 38 -20.45 -8.33 5.32
C ILE A 38 -19.51 -7.15 5.54
N ASN A 39 -18.31 -7.29 5.02
CA ASN A 39 -17.26 -6.29 5.10
C ASN A 39 -17.02 -5.67 3.71
N GLY A 40 -16.69 -4.39 3.67
CA GLY A 40 -16.14 -3.74 2.50
C GLY A 40 -14.82 -4.38 2.11
N PHE A 41 -14.55 -4.45 0.81
CA PHE A 41 -13.25 -4.90 0.33
C PHE A 41 -12.38 -3.67 0.06
N LEU A 42 -11.27 -3.53 0.80
CA LEU A 42 -10.32 -2.45 0.58
C LEU A 42 -9.53 -2.74 -0.71
N GLU A 43 -10.01 -2.23 -1.82
CA GLU A 43 -9.32 -2.30 -3.11
C GLU A 43 -8.12 -1.33 -3.10
N SER A 44 -6.98 -1.84 -2.64
CA SER A 44 -5.68 -1.16 -2.68
C SER A 44 -5.20 -0.94 -4.14
N PRO A 45 -4.14 -0.14 -4.38
CA PRO A 45 -3.68 0.20 -5.73
C PRO A 45 -3.44 -0.93 -6.72
N ARG A 46 -3.19 -2.17 -6.25
CA ARG A 46 -3.07 -3.35 -7.13
C ARG A 46 -4.37 -3.73 -7.85
N TYR A 47 -5.52 -3.36 -7.29
CA TYR A 47 -6.84 -3.64 -7.87
C TYR A 47 -7.26 -2.50 -8.81
N SER A 48 -8.11 -2.79 -9.80
CA SER A 48 -8.45 -1.83 -10.85
C SER A 48 -9.07 -0.53 -10.32
N THR A 49 -9.98 -0.60 -9.35
CA THR A 49 -10.62 0.58 -8.73
C THR A 49 -9.64 1.34 -7.81
N GLY A 50 -8.79 0.62 -7.08
CA GLY A 50 -7.69 1.20 -6.29
C GLY A 50 -6.71 1.96 -7.17
N PHE A 51 -6.32 1.36 -8.32
CA PHE A 51 -5.49 1.98 -9.34
C PHE A 51 -6.13 3.27 -9.89
N THR A 52 -7.39 3.21 -10.34
CA THR A 52 -8.10 4.42 -10.84
C THR A 52 -8.20 5.51 -9.78
N THR A 53 -8.32 5.12 -8.51
CA THR A 53 -8.37 6.01 -7.36
C THR A 53 -7.04 6.76 -7.14
N GLN A 54 -5.89 6.17 -7.47
CA GLN A 54 -4.59 6.88 -7.48
C GLN A 54 -4.57 8.03 -8.51
N HIS A 55 -5.34 7.88 -9.59
CA HIS A 55 -5.43 8.83 -10.72
C HIS A 55 -6.60 9.82 -10.62
N ASN A 56 -7.27 9.87 -9.46
CA ASN A 56 -8.49 10.65 -9.23
C ASN A 56 -9.57 10.35 -10.29
N ILE A 57 -9.76 9.07 -10.58
CA ILE A 57 -10.80 8.54 -11.48
C ILE A 57 -11.76 7.70 -10.65
N ILE A 58 -13.06 7.81 -10.94
CA ILE A 58 -14.08 6.95 -10.33
C ILE A 58 -14.02 5.59 -11.02
N GLY A 59 -13.85 4.52 -10.25
CA GLY A 59 -13.86 3.14 -10.73
C GLY A 59 -15.00 2.34 -10.13
N TYR A 60 -15.53 1.39 -10.90
CA TYR A 60 -16.45 0.35 -10.43
C TYR A 60 -16.00 -1.00 -10.98
N THR A 61 -15.93 -2.01 -10.12
CA THR A 61 -15.81 -3.42 -10.51
C THR A 61 -17.19 -4.05 -10.39
N LEU A 62 -17.70 -4.62 -11.50
CA LEU A 62 -18.96 -5.35 -11.49
C LEU A 62 -18.69 -6.85 -11.39
N GLU A 63 -19.28 -7.50 -10.39
CA GLU A 63 -19.30 -8.95 -10.27
C GLU A 63 -20.73 -9.48 -10.28
N THR A 64 -21.06 -10.28 -11.29
CA THR A 64 -22.38 -10.93 -11.40
C THR A 64 -22.38 -12.25 -10.64
N HIS A 65 -23.46 -12.53 -9.91
CA HIS A 65 -23.57 -13.74 -9.09
C HIS A 65 -23.42 -15.04 -9.92
N MET A 66 -22.35 -15.79 -9.69
CA MET A 66 -21.94 -16.90 -10.58
C MET A 66 -22.95 -18.05 -10.73
N TRP A 67 -23.83 -18.26 -9.75
CA TRP A 67 -24.90 -19.28 -9.82
C TRP A 67 -26.16 -18.85 -10.58
N LYS A 68 -26.25 -17.60 -11.03
CA LYS A 68 -27.35 -17.16 -11.90
C LYS A 68 -27.13 -17.67 -13.33
N PRO A 69 -28.21 -17.91 -14.10
CA PRO A 69 -28.12 -18.25 -15.51
C PRO A 69 -27.16 -17.33 -16.25
N PHE A 70 -26.41 -17.88 -17.21
CA PHE A 70 -25.43 -17.10 -17.96
C PHE A 70 -26.08 -15.91 -18.69
N GLU A 71 -27.25 -16.13 -19.31
CA GLU A 71 -28.04 -15.08 -19.96
C GLU A 71 -28.36 -13.93 -19.00
N ASP A 72 -28.82 -14.25 -17.79
CA ASP A 72 -29.11 -13.23 -16.77
C ASP A 72 -27.87 -12.42 -16.39
N ARG A 73 -26.70 -13.08 -16.29
CA ARG A 73 -25.44 -12.39 -16.01
C ARG A 73 -25.04 -11.45 -17.14
N VAL A 74 -25.23 -11.86 -18.40
CA VAL A 74 -24.98 -11.00 -19.58
C VAL A 74 -25.89 -9.78 -19.56
N TRP A 75 -27.19 -9.96 -19.33
CA TRP A 75 -28.14 -8.84 -19.29
C TRP A 75 -27.90 -7.92 -18.09
N ALA A 76 -27.62 -8.46 -16.91
CA ALA A 76 -27.26 -7.66 -15.74
C ALA A 76 -26.03 -6.76 -16.02
N THR A 77 -24.98 -7.32 -16.63
CA THR A 77 -23.80 -6.55 -17.06
C THR A 77 -24.15 -5.51 -18.10
N TYR A 78 -24.92 -5.85 -19.14
CA TYR A 78 -25.34 -4.90 -20.16
C TYR A 78 -26.12 -3.73 -19.55
N HIS A 79 -27.09 -4.02 -18.68
CA HIS A 79 -27.90 -2.98 -18.04
C HIS A 79 -27.09 -2.08 -17.13
N PHE A 80 -26.10 -2.63 -16.42
CA PHE A 80 -25.16 -1.85 -15.61
C PHE A 80 -24.32 -0.91 -16.48
N LEU A 81 -23.73 -1.43 -17.56
CA LEU A 81 -22.90 -0.66 -18.49
C LEU A 81 -23.69 0.45 -19.18
N ASP A 82 -24.93 0.19 -19.60
CA ASP A 82 -25.80 1.21 -20.18
C ASP A 82 -26.20 2.27 -19.13
N ALA A 83 -26.52 1.87 -17.90
CA ALA A 83 -26.88 2.80 -16.83
C ALA A 83 -25.71 3.71 -16.45
N ILE A 84 -24.53 3.15 -16.18
CA ILE A 84 -23.35 3.93 -15.81
C ILE A 84 -22.93 4.86 -16.95
N SER A 85 -23.00 4.41 -18.21
CA SER A 85 -22.66 5.24 -19.38
C SER A 85 -23.60 6.44 -19.50
N LYS A 86 -24.91 6.24 -19.30
CA LYS A 86 -25.90 7.33 -19.32
C LYS A 86 -25.70 8.32 -18.18
N ILE A 87 -25.43 7.84 -16.97
CA ILE A 87 -25.14 8.69 -15.80
C ILE A 87 -23.87 9.51 -16.06
N THR A 88 -22.78 8.88 -16.53
CA THR A 88 -21.53 9.56 -16.83
C THR A 88 -21.68 10.57 -17.97
N ALA A 89 -22.46 10.27 -19.02
CA ALA A 89 -22.74 11.22 -20.09
C ALA A 89 -23.52 12.43 -19.60
N ARG A 90 -24.55 12.23 -18.76
CA ARG A 90 -25.35 13.30 -18.15
C ARG A 90 -24.50 14.18 -17.23
N ASP A 91 -23.67 13.57 -16.38
CA ASP A 91 -22.94 14.26 -15.31
C ASP A 91 -21.50 14.64 -15.70
N GLY A 92 -21.11 14.43 -16.96
CA GLY A 92 -19.72 14.54 -17.42
C GLY A 92 -19.04 15.86 -17.05
N VAL A 93 -19.74 17.00 -17.21
CA VAL A 93 -19.23 18.33 -16.81
C VAL A 93 -18.93 18.38 -15.31
N GLN A 94 -19.85 17.88 -14.48
CA GLN A 94 -19.70 17.88 -13.03
C GLN A 94 -18.56 16.95 -12.59
N ILE A 95 -18.45 15.76 -13.19
CA ILE A 95 -17.36 14.80 -12.94
C ILE A 95 -16.00 15.44 -13.27
N MET A 96 -15.88 16.10 -14.43
CA MET A 96 -14.66 16.80 -14.83
C MET A 96 -14.29 17.89 -13.82
N GLN A 97 -15.25 18.69 -13.36
CA GLN A 97 -15.01 19.73 -12.35
C GLN A 97 -14.56 19.15 -10.99
N TYR A 98 -15.16 18.04 -10.54
CA TYR A 98 -14.71 17.37 -9.32
C TYR A 98 -13.31 16.80 -9.47
N ARG A 99 -12.98 16.20 -10.62
CA ARG A 99 -11.63 15.67 -10.89
C ARG A 99 -10.60 16.78 -10.93
N LEU A 100 -10.87 17.89 -11.62
CA LEU A 100 -9.98 19.06 -11.65
C LEU A 100 -9.72 19.61 -10.24
N ARG A 101 -10.76 19.76 -9.42
CA ARG A 101 -10.62 20.18 -8.01
C ARG A 101 -9.77 19.20 -7.20
N THR A 102 -10.01 17.89 -7.36
CA THR A 102 -9.22 16.86 -6.66
C THR A 102 -7.76 16.84 -7.12
N ASN A 103 -7.49 17.00 -8.42
CA ASN A 103 -6.13 17.13 -8.95
C ASN A 103 -5.39 18.35 -8.39
N ASN A 104 -6.07 19.51 -8.32
CA ASN A 104 -5.48 20.72 -7.75
C ASN A 104 -5.22 20.59 -6.25
N ALA A 105 -6.16 19.99 -5.50
CA ALA A 105 -5.97 19.69 -4.08
C ALA A 105 -4.80 18.72 -3.84
N SER A 106 -4.64 17.70 -4.71
CA SER A 106 -3.52 16.75 -4.65
C SER A 106 -2.15 17.46 -4.72
N ARG A 107 -2.02 18.50 -5.56
CA ARG A 107 -0.79 19.28 -5.71
C ARG A 107 -0.39 20.00 -4.42
N SER A 108 -1.36 20.60 -3.71
CA SER A 108 -1.12 21.40 -2.51
C SER A 108 -1.12 20.61 -1.21
N LYS A 109 -1.78 19.44 -1.17
CA LYS A 109 -1.88 18.59 0.04
C LYS A 109 -0.52 18.31 0.67
N SER A 110 -0.40 18.47 1.99
CA SER A 110 0.83 18.20 2.76
C SER A 110 0.95 16.74 3.19
N ASP A 111 -0.16 16.13 3.58
CA ASP A 111 -0.17 14.81 4.23
C ASP A 111 -0.95 13.80 3.39
N PHE A 112 -0.35 12.63 3.19
CA PHE A 112 -0.90 11.55 2.37
C PHE A 112 -1.08 10.28 3.20
N PRO A 113 -2.32 9.83 3.39
CA PRO A 113 -2.59 8.45 3.78
C PRO A 113 -1.99 7.50 2.76
N ILE A 114 -1.18 6.55 3.22
CA ILE A 114 -0.52 5.54 2.37
C ILE A 114 -0.89 4.10 2.76
N ALA A 115 -1.55 3.93 3.90
CA ALA A 115 -2.15 2.68 4.33
C ALA A 115 -3.49 2.99 5.03
N TRP A 116 -4.40 2.03 4.95
CA TRP A 116 -5.77 2.13 5.45
C TRP A 116 -6.15 0.86 6.18
N GLU A 117 -7.02 1.00 7.16
CA GLU A 117 -7.61 -0.12 7.90
C GLU A 117 -9.12 0.11 8.06
N MET A 118 -9.87 -0.97 8.30
CA MET A 118 -11.30 -0.89 8.52
C MET A 118 -11.58 -0.17 9.84
N ASP A 119 -12.50 0.81 9.82
CA ASP A 119 -12.99 1.43 11.04
C ASP A 119 -14.01 0.49 11.72
N PRO A 120 -13.69 -0.09 12.89
CA PRO A 120 -14.57 -1.05 13.55
C PRO A 120 -15.84 -0.39 14.10
N SER A 121 -15.87 0.93 14.25
CA SER A 121 -17.01 1.68 14.80
C SER A 121 -18.08 1.99 13.74
N SER A 122 -17.73 1.91 12.45
CA SER A 122 -18.62 2.27 11.35
C SER A 122 -19.39 1.05 10.84
N ILE A 123 -20.62 0.90 11.34
CA ILE A 123 -21.54 -0.16 10.95
C ILE A 123 -22.81 0.47 10.40
N ASN A 124 -23.17 0.11 9.16
CA ASN A 124 -24.43 0.48 8.53
C ASN A 124 -25.33 -0.75 8.38
N ASP A 125 -26.64 -0.54 8.32
CA ASP A 125 -27.60 -1.58 8.01
C ASP A 125 -27.68 -1.82 6.50
N LEU A 126 -27.67 -3.09 6.08
CA LEU A 126 -27.86 -3.51 4.71
C LEU A 126 -29.00 -4.52 4.61
N THR A 127 -30.04 -4.20 3.84
CA THR A 127 -31.04 -5.20 3.44
C THR A 127 -30.39 -6.19 2.48
N PHE A 128 -30.35 -7.45 2.87
CA PHE A 128 -29.70 -8.54 2.15
C PHE A 128 -30.70 -9.62 1.77
N LYS A 129 -30.71 -9.98 0.49
CA LYS A 129 -31.53 -11.04 -0.07
C LYS A 129 -30.69 -12.28 -0.30
N GLY A 130 -31.11 -13.40 0.25
CA GLY A 130 -30.35 -14.64 0.22
C GLY A 130 -31.23 -15.88 0.25
N TYR A 131 -30.59 -17.01 0.53
CA TYR A 131 -31.22 -18.32 0.71
C TYR A 131 -30.71 -18.90 2.03
N GLU A 132 -31.52 -19.69 2.75
CA GLU A 132 -31.12 -20.28 4.03
C GLU A 132 -29.85 -21.15 3.88
N ALA A 133 -28.82 -20.87 4.67
CA ALA A 133 -27.59 -21.65 4.74
C ALA A 133 -27.82 -22.96 5.52
N LYS A 134 -27.42 -24.09 4.93
CA LYS A 134 -27.55 -25.43 5.52
C LYS A 134 -26.31 -26.28 5.22
N TYR A 135 -26.16 -27.39 5.94
CA TYR A 135 -25.05 -28.32 5.75
C TYR A 135 -25.54 -29.69 5.30
N LYS A 136 -24.77 -30.34 4.42
CA LYS A 136 -24.93 -31.74 4.07
C LYS A 136 -23.57 -32.40 3.87
N LYS A 137 -23.50 -33.72 4.05
CA LYS A 137 -22.25 -34.46 3.88
C LYS A 137 -21.75 -34.37 2.43
N SER A 138 -20.48 -34.00 2.29
CA SER A 138 -19.74 -34.00 1.04
C SER A 138 -19.63 -35.41 0.52
N LYS A 139 -20.01 -35.64 -0.74
CA LYS A 139 -19.84 -36.94 -1.39
C LYS A 139 -18.36 -37.30 -1.66
N VAL A 140 -17.45 -36.32 -1.54
CA VAL A 140 -16.02 -36.51 -1.80
C VAL A 140 -15.25 -36.77 -0.50
N SER A 141 -15.46 -35.92 0.52
CA SER A 141 -14.70 -35.99 1.77
C SER A 141 -15.46 -36.61 2.94
N GLY A 142 -16.79 -36.79 2.82
CA GLY A 142 -17.64 -37.21 3.94
C GLY A 142 -17.84 -36.15 5.02
N LEU A 143 -17.20 -34.98 4.92
CA LEU A 143 -17.34 -33.88 5.90
C LEU A 143 -18.56 -33.01 5.60
N ASP A 144 -18.99 -32.21 6.58
CA ASP A 144 -20.07 -31.24 6.36
C ASP A 144 -19.66 -30.19 5.33
N ARG A 145 -20.59 -29.90 4.42
CA ARG A 145 -20.43 -28.90 3.36
C ARG A 145 -21.63 -27.97 3.35
N LEU A 146 -21.34 -26.68 3.43
CA LEU A 146 -22.31 -25.61 3.26
C LEU A 146 -23.01 -25.73 1.89
N TYR A 147 -24.31 -25.50 1.88
CA TYR A 147 -25.12 -25.24 0.70
C TYR A 147 -26.23 -24.27 1.07
N TYR A 148 -26.73 -23.56 0.06
CA TYR A 148 -27.87 -22.66 0.23
C TYR A 148 -29.13 -23.31 -0.34
N ASP A 149 -30.20 -23.32 0.47
CA ASP A 149 -31.48 -23.93 0.11
C ASP A 149 -32.30 -22.99 -0.78
N ARG A 150 -32.37 -23.31 -2.08
CA ARG A 150 -33.01 -22.46 -3.09
C ARG A 150 -34.53 -22.36 -2.95
N ASP A 151 -35.14 -23.25 -2.18
CA ASP A 151 -36.57 -23.25 -1.90
C ASP A 151 -36.92 -22.37 -0.68
N LYS A 152 -35.90 -21.82 -0.01
CA LYS A 152 -36.03 -20.98 1.18
C LYS A 152 -35.34 -19.63 1.01
N PRO A 153 -35.84 -18.75 0.13
CA PRO A 153 -35.34 -17.39 0.04
C PRO A 153 -35.67 -16.61 1.31
N TYR A 154 -34.83 -15.65 1.65
CA TYR A 154 -35.09 -14.70 2.72
C TYR A 154 -34.69 -13.28 2.32
N GLU A 155 -35.20 -12.32 3.08
CA GLU A 155 -34.74 -10.94 3.11
C GLU A 155 -34.55 -10.54 4.58
N ILE A 156 -33.32 -10.16 4.95
CA ILE A 156 -32.95 -9.80 6.31
C ILE A 156 -32.09 -8.54 6.30
N THR A 157 -32.01 -7.85 7.43
CA THR A 157 -31.04 -6.76 7.61
C THR A 157 -29.77 -7.33 8.25
N ILE A 158 -28.62 -7.06 7.65
CA ILE A 158 -27.31 -7.48 8.15
C ILE A 158 -26.38 -6.27 8.36
N PRO A 159 -25.40 -6.36 9.27
CA PRO A 159 -24.35 -5.35 9.40
C PRO A 159 -23.50 -5.22 8.14
N TYR A 160 -23.19 -4.00 7.72
CA TYR A 160 -22.23 -3.70 6.64
C TYR A 160 -21.18 -2.70 7.09
N ARG A 161 -19.91 -3.14 7.08
CA ARG A 161 -18.74 -2.34 7.49
C ARG A 161 -17.96 -1.90 6.26
N ASN A 162 -18.06 -0.65 5.83
CA ASN A 162 -17.44 -0.18 4.57
C ASN A 162 -16.66 1.13 4.70
N THR A 163 -16.35 1.53 5.93
CA THR A 163 -15.56 2.74 6.18
C THR A 163 -14.15 2.32 6.55
N PHE A 164 -13.19 3.00 5.93
CA PHE A 164 -11.77 2.79 6.17
C PHE A 164 -11.13 4.09 6.63
N GLN A 165 -10.23 3.99 7.59
CA GLN A 165 -9.48 5.11 8.15
C GLN A 165 -7.98 4.96 7.83
N PRO A 166 -7.23 6.08 7.72
CA PRO A 166 -5.79 6.02 7.55
C PRO A 166 -5.12 5.32 8.74
N SER A 167 -4.36 4.27 8.49
CA SER A 167 -3.48 3.64 9.50
C SER A 167 -2.06 4.21 9.46
N ILE A 168 -1.60 4.65 8.28
CA ILE A 168 -0.32 5.34 8.10
C ILE A 168 -0.53 6.59 7.24
N THR A 169 -0.05 7.73 7.74
CA THR A 169 -0.04 9.00 7.02
C THR A 169 1.38 9.55 6.99
N VAL A 170 1.84 9.97 5.81
CA VAL A 170 3.17 10.54 5.62
C VAL A 170 3.09 11.94 5.03
N LYS A 171 3.91 12.85 5.55
CA LYS A 171 4.10 14.18 5.01
C LYS A 171 4.86 14.11 3.68
N LYS A 172 4.38 14.79 2.63
CA LYS A 172 5.08 14.83 1.34
C LYS A 172 6.44 15.55 1.47
N PRO A 173 7.49 15.04 0.82
CA PRO A 173 8.71 15.82 0.61
C PRO A 173 8.51 16.83 -0.54
N VAL A 174 9.50 17.69 -0.78
CA VAL A 174 9.54 18.54 -1.97
C VAL A 174 9.78 17.69 -3.22
N ALA A 175 10.70 16.73 -3.12
CA ALA A 175 11.03 15.81 -4.20
C ALA A 175 11.58 14.49 -3.66
N TYR A 176 11.55 13.47 -4.50
CA TYR A 176 12.35 12.26 -4.33
C TYR A 176 13.55 12.29 -5.29
N ILE A 177 14.69 11.78 -4.84
CA ILE A 177 15.85 11.52 -5.71
C ILE A 177 16.06 10.00 -5.78
N ILE A 178 16.08 9.47 -7.00
CA ILE A 178 16.09 8.03 -7.28
C ILE A 178 17.35 7.70 -8.10
N PRO A 179 18.21 6.77 -7.64
CA PRO A 179 19.40 6.38 -8.40
C PRO A 179 19.04 5.81 -9.78
N GLN A 180 19.86 6.10 -10.79
CA GLN A 180 19.64 5.63 -12.16
C GLN A 180 19.58 4.10 -12.31
N ALA A 181 20.09 3.35 -11.33
CA ALA A 181 20.06 1.90 -11.29
C ALA A 181 18.65 1.31 -11.14
N TYR A 182 17.65 2.10 -10.72
CA TYR A 182 16.26 1.66 -10.54
C TYR A 182 15.38 2.03 -11.73
N ASP A 183 15.84 1.73 -12.94
CA ASP A 183 15.15 2.03 -14.20
C ASP A 183 13.73 1.45 -14.27
N ARG A 184 13.51 0.24 -13.72
CA ARG A 184 12.20 -0.41 -13.64
C ARG A 184 11.17 0.35 -12.80
N VAL A 185 11.63 1.04 -11.74
CA VAL A 185 10.79 1.92 -10.91
C VAL A 185 10.41 3.16 -11.71
N ILE A 186 11.38 3.76 -12.40
CA ILE A 186 11.18 4.95 -13.23
C ILE A 186 10.21 4.68 -14.38
N GLN A 187 10.35 3.57 -15.10
CA GLN A 187 9.43 3.21 -16.19
C GLN A 187 7.97 3.10 -15.70
N ARG A 188 7.73 2.52 -14.52
CA ARG A 188 6.39 2.40 -13.94
C ARG A 188 5.82 3.75 -13.51
N LEU A 189 6.64 4.63 -12.93
CA LEU A 189 6.22 6.00 -12.64
C LEU A 189 5.82 6.74 -13.94
N GLN A 190 6.61 6.59 -15.01
CA GLN A 190 6.31 7.19 -16.32
C GLN A 190 5.02 6.64 -16.94
N TRP A 191 4.77 5.33 -16.85
CA TRP A 191 3.49 4.73 -17.29
C TRP A 191 2.28 5.30 -16.54
N ASN A 192 2.49 5.73 -15.29
CA ASN A 192 1.49 6.43 -14.50
C ASN A 192 1.48 7.95 -14.71
N GLY A 193 2.16 8.45 -15.73
CA GLY A 193 2.19 9.88 -16.08
C GLY A 193 2.88 10.76 -15.04
N VAL A 194 3.73 10.21 -14.19
CA VAL A 194 4.55 11.01 -13.27
C VAL A 194 5.60 11.77 -14.09
N GLU A 195 5.69 13.08 -13.89
CA GLU A 195 6.75 13.89 -14.49
C GLU A 195 8.05 13.65 -13.73
N ILE A 196 9.10 13.32 -14.47
CA ILE A 196 10.41 12.97 -13.93
C ILE A 196 11.47 13.82 -14.62
N LYS A 197 12.36 14.42 -13.83
CA LYS A 197 13.55 15.14 -14.29
C LYS A 197 14.79 14.31 -14.03
N LYS A 198 15.90 14.69 -14.64
CA LYS A 198 17.22 14.10 -14.39
C LYS A 198 18.19 15.17 -13.88
N LEU A 199 19.12 14.78 -13.03
CA LEU A 199 20.23 15.64 -12.64
C LEU A 199 21.16 15.87 -13.84
N ALA A 200 21.44 17.14 -14.14
CA ALA A 200 22.36 17.55 -15.19
C ALA A 200 23.84 17.39 -14.77
N ASP A 201 24.11 17.47 -13.46
CA ASP A 201 25.44 17.39 -12.85
C ASP A 201 25.46 16.45 -11.63
N THR A 202 26.65 15.96 -11.30
CA THR A 202 26.89 15.25 -10.04
C THR A 202 26.92 16.25 -8.89
N ILE A 203 26.13 16.01 -7.85
CA ILE A 203 25.99 16.92 -6.70
C ILE A 203 26.08 16.16 -5.39
N THR A 204 26.51 16.84 -4.33
CA THR A 204 26.45 16.32 -2.96
C THR A 204 25.51 17.20 -2.15
N LEU A 205 24.48 16.59 -1.57
CA LEU A 205 23.52 17.29 -0.73
C LEU A 205 23.04 16.41 0.42
N GLU A 206 22.53 17.05 1.46
CA GLU A 206 21.83 16.37 2.54
C GLU A 206 20.38 16.11 2.14
N SER A 207 19.91 14.87 2.35
CA SER A 207 18.53 14.47 2.15
C SER A 207 18.13 13.44 3.20
N SER A 208 16.84 13.28 3.44
CA SER A 208 16.35 12.26 4.37
C SER A 208 16.23 10.91 3.66
N PHE A 209 16.64 9.85 4.34
CA PHE A 209 16.49 8.47 3.89
C PHE A 209 15.67 7.69 4.91
N TYR A 210 15.10 6.58 4.45
CA TYR A 210 14.56 5.57 5.34
C TYR A 210 15.55 4.43 5.49
N ARG A 211 15.74 3.97 6.73
CA ARG A 211 16.32 2.67 7.03
C ARG A 211 15.18 1.74 7.39
N ILE A 212 15.07 0.60 6.70
CA ILE A 212 14.08 -0.43 7.01
C ILE A 212 14.51 -1.11 8.31
N THR A 213 13.73 -0.95 9.38
CA THR A 213 14.04 -1.53 10.70
C THR A 213 13.38 -2.88 10.88
N ASN A 214 12.22 -3.10 10.25
CA ASN A 214 11.48 -4.34 10.30
C ASN A 214 10.58 -4.48 9.05
N TYR A 215 10.32 -5.72 8.64
CA TYR A 215 9.32 -6.07 7.61
C TYR A 215 9.06 -7.57 7.67
N LYS A 216 7.95 -8.01 7.09
CA LYS A 216 7.62 -9.42 6.86
C LYS A 216 7.51 -9.68 5.36
N THR A 217 7.69 -10.93 4.95
CA THR A 217 7.58 -11.36 3.54
C THR A 217 6.60 -12.52 3.42
N THR A 218 5.76 -12.52 2.39
CA THR A 218 4.85 -13.65 2.13
C THR A 218 5.63 -14.93 1.83
N PRO A 219 5.18 -16.11 2.31
CA PRO A 219 5.90 -17.37 2.09
C PRO A 219 5.76 -17.91 0.66
N PHE A 220 4.77 -17.44 -0.09
CA PHE A 220 4.47 -17.86 -1.45
C PHE A 220 4.44 -16.66 -2.39
N PRO A 221 4.77 -16.88 -3.69
CA PRO A 221 4.69 -15.82 -4.67
C PRO A 221 3.25 -15.43 -4.96
N TYR A 222 3.04 -14.14 -5.23
CA TYR A 222 1.81 -13.56 -5.72
C TYR A 222 2.14 -12.75 -6.99
N GLU A 223 1.57 -13.12 -8.13
CA GLU A 223 1.85 -12.47 -9.42
C GLU A 223 3.35 -12.36 -9.76
N SER A 224 4.14 -13.39 -9.41
CA SER A 224 5.62 -13.45 -9.55
C SER A 224 6.43 -12.58 -8.56
N HIS A 225 5.80 -12.10 -7.48
CA HIS A 225 6.44 -11.30 -6.44
C HIS A 225 6.34 -11.94 -5.05
N TYR A 226 7.32 -11.68 -4.18
CA TYR A 226 7.27 -12.02 -2.75
C TYR A 226 7.02 -10.76 -1.97
N LEU A 227 5.79 -10.55 -1.52
CA LEU A 227 5.37 -9.23 -1.04
C LEU A 227 5.92 -8.94 0.36
N HIS A 228 6.47 -7.74 0.54
CA HIS A 228 6.83 -7.20 1.85
C HIS A 228 5.66 -6.46 2.48
N TYR A 229 5.45 -6.64 3.78
CA TYR A 229 4.38 -6.01 4.57
C TYR A 229 4.82 -5.75 6.01
N ASP A 230 3.97 -5.09 6.81
CA ASP A 230 4.28 -4.63 8.18
C ASP A 230 5.65 -3.91 8.26
N THR A 231 5.90 -3.03 7.28
CA THR A 231 7.19 -2.36 7.14
C THR A 231 7.32 -1.21 8.12
N GLU A 232 8.39 -1.25 8.92
CA GLU A 232 8.79 -0.20 9.83
C GLU A 232 10.06 0.47 9.31
N VAL A 233 10.13 1.79 9.49
CA VAL A 233 11.27 2.58 9.02
C VAL A 233 11.71 3.60 10.05
N GLU A 234 13.01 3.87 10.06
CA GLU A 234 13.61 5.00 10.73
C GLU A 234 14.05 6.04 9.69
N LYS A 235 13.68 7.30 9.89
CA LYS A 235 14.09 8.40 9.01
C LYS A 235 15.39 9.01 9.51
N THR A 236 16.40 9.09 8.66
CA THR A 236 17.71 9.66 9.01
C THR A 236 18.19 10.65 7.94
N PRO A 237 18.70 11.85 8.31
CA PRO A 237 19.35 12.75 7.37
C PRO A 237 20.72 12.20 6.98
N LEU A 238 21.05 12.18 5.69
CA LEU A 238 22.37 11.76 5.20
C LEU A 238 22.83 12.69 4.08
N LYS A 239 24.11 13.08 4.16
CA LYS A 239 24.81 13.75 3.07
C LYS A 239 25.28 12.70 2.06
N LYS A 240 24.72 12.72 0.86
CA LYS A 240 25.02 11.74 -0.21
C LYS A 240 25.37 12.45 -1.51
N THR A 241 26.29 11.85 -2.26
CA THR A 241 26.60 12.25 -3.64
C THR A 241 25.67 11.53 -4.61
N TRP A 242 24.94 12.32 -5.41
CA TRP A 242 24.08 11.90 -6.51
C TRP A 242 24.79 12.13 -7.83
N ARG A 243 24.68 11.17 -8.75
CA ARG A 243 25.37 11.22 -10.03
C ARG A 243 24.52 11.98 -11.04
N LYS A 244 25.19 12.63 -12.00
CA LYS A 244 24.55 13.06 -13.24
C LYS A 244 23.73 11.90 -13.82
N GLY A 245 22.47 12.18 -14.19
CA GLY A 245 21.53 11.18 -14.71
C GLY A 245 20.62 10.52 -13.67
N ASP A 246 20.90 10.66 -12.37
CA ASP A 246 19.94 10.26 -11.32
C ASP A 246 18.64 11.06 -11.45
N TYR A 247 17.53 10.42 -11.08
CA TYR A 247 16.19 10.94 -11.34
C TYR A 247 15.69 11.80 -10.19
N VAL A 248 14.93 12.84 -10.52
CA VAL A 248 14.27 13.74 -9.58
C VAL A 248 12.77 13.76 -9.86
N VAL A 249 11.97 13.44 -8.85
CA VAL A 249 10.51 13.43 -8.91
C VAL A 249 9.96 14.45 -7.93
N TYR A 250 9.52 15.61 -8.42
CA TYR A 250 8.88 16.62 -7.58
C TYR A 250 7.46 16.22 -7.19
N VAL A 251 7.07 16.51 -5.95
CA VAL A 251 5.75 16.16 -5.39
C VAL A 251 4.80 17.38 -5.39
N ASN A 252 4.77 18.11 -6.50
CA ASN A 252 3.90 19.26 -6.78
C ASN A 252 2.97 19.01 -8.00
N GLN A 253 2.67 17.73 -8.26
CA GLN A 253 1.98 17.26 -9.45
C GLN A 253 0.56 16.75 -9.11
N SER A 254 -0.31 16.62 -10.11
CA SER A 254 -1.64 16.01 -9.88
C SER A 254 -1.53 14.55 -9.43
N ASN A 255 -0.48 13.85 -9.88
CA ASN A 255 -0.19 12.45 -9.63
C ASN A 255 0.55 12.20 -8.31
N ASN A 256 0.56 13.18 -7.39
CA ASN A 256 1.18 13.05 -6.07
C ASN A 256 0.73 11.80 -5.32
N ARG A 257 -0.53 11.37 -5.46
CA ARG A 257 -1.02 10.14 -4.83
C ARG A 257 -0.29 8.89 -5.35
N VAL A 258 -0.10 8.76 -6.67
CA VAL A 258 0.72 7.71 -7.27
C VAL A 258 2.13 7.76 -6.70
N ILE A 259 2.76 8.93 -6.65
CA ILE A 259 4.14 9.10 -6.17
C ILE A 259 4.25 8.63 -4.71
N MET A 260 3.39 9.14 -3.83
CA MET A 260 3.44 8.83 -2.40
C MET A 260 3.14 7.36 -2.11
N GLU A 261 2.09 6.80 -2.72
CA GLU A 261 1.69 5.41 -2.46
C GLU A 261 2.62 4.37 -3.11
N ASN A 262 3.39 4.73 -4.14
CA ASN A 262 4.36 3.80 -4.76
C ASN A 262 5.78 3.94 -4.20
N LEU A 263 6.22 5.15 -3.80
CA LEU A 263 7.60 5.40 -3.36
C LEU A 263 7.80 5.33 -1.85
N GLU A 264 6.76 5.52 -1.03
CA GLU A 264 6.88 5.32 0.42
C GLU A 264 6.91 3.83 0.75
N PRO A 265 7.96 3.31 1.42
CA PRO A 265 8.13 1.87 1.62
C PRO A 265 7.05 1.24 2.52
N GLN A 266 6.39 2.04 3.35
CA GLN A 266 5.32 1.60 4.25
C GLN A 266 3.94 1.53 3.58
N ALA A 267 3.80 1.98 2.33
CA ALA A 267 2.51 1.94 1.64
C ALA A 267 2.14 0.50 1.24
N THR A 268 0.85 0.17 1.30
CA THR A 268 0.30 -1.19 1.06
C THR A 268 0.76 -1.82 -0.25
N ASP A 269 0.90 -1.00 -1.30
CA ASP A 269 1.29 -1.42 -2.65
C ASP A 269 2.52 -0.65 -3.16
N SER A 270 3.43 -0.29 -2.26
CA SER A 270 4.67 0.37 -2.65
C SER A 270 5.58 -0.52 -3.50
N TYR A 271 6.51 0.08 -4.23
CA TYR A 271 7.55 -0.69 -4.90
C TYR A 271 8.44 -1.46 -3.91
N PHE A 272 8.53 -1.04 -2.66
CA PHE A 272 9.15 -1.86 -1.62
C PHE A 272 8.30 -3.09 -1.30
N ALA A 273 6.98 -2.93 -1.10
CA ALA A 273 6.06 -4.04 -0.90
C ALA A 273 6.11 -5.04 -2.07
N TRP A 274 6.29 -4.56 -3.29
CA TRP A 274 6.45 -5.36 -4.50
C TRP A 274 7.91 -5.75 -4.81
N ASN A 275 8.77 -5.77 -3.80
CA ASN A 275 10.11 -6.38 -3.84
C ASN A 275 11.04 -5.84 -4.95
N PHE A 276 10.91 -4.56 -5.31
CA PHE A 276 11.78 -3.88 -6.30
C PHE A 276 13.16 -3.51 -5.73
N PHE A 277 13.35 -3.63 -4.42
CA PHE A 277 14.53 -3.12 -3.72
C PHE A 277 15.29 -4.18 -2.92
N ASP A 278 14.98 -5.47 -3.07
CA ASP A 278 15.50 -6.57 -2.25
C ASP A 278 17.03 -6.62 -2.13
N GLY A 279 17.73 -6.08 -3.14
CA GLY A 279 19.19 -5.95 -3.11
C GLY A 279 19.75 -5.14 -1.93
N ILE A 280 18.93 -4.32 -1.25
CA ILE A 280 19.31 -3.62 -0.02
C ILE A 280 19.12 -4.47 1.24
N LEU A 281 18.30 -5.52 1.19
CA LEU A 281 17.91 -6.33 2.35
C LEU A 281 18.93 -7.42 2.68
N MET A 282 19.81 -7.73 1.73
CA MET A 282 20.89 -8.67 1.91
C MET A 282 22.16 -7.94 2.38
N GLN A 283 22.57 -8.19 3.62
CA GLN A 283 23.87 -7.77 4.13
C GLN A 283 25.00 -8.46 3.34
N LYS A 284 25.99 -7.69 2.90
CA LYS A 284 27.15 -8.21 2.15
C LYS A 284 28.39 -8.31 3.03
N GLU A 285 28.60 -7.32 3.90
CA GLU A 285 29.78 -7.25 4.75
C GLU A 285 29.51 -7.76 6.17
N TYR A 286 30.38 -8.62 6.67
CA TYR A 286 30.30 -9.20 8.01
C TYR A 286 31.65 -9.07 8.71
N PHE A 287 31.68 -9.45 9.99
CA PHE A 287 32.91 -9.56 10.76
C PHE A 287 33.19 -11.01 11.17
N SER A 288 34.48 -11.33 11.29
CA SER A 288 34.97 -12.51 11.99
C SER A 288 35.19 -12.15 13.46
N SER A 289 34.56 -12.88 14.40
CA SER A 289 34.73 -12.61 15.82
C SER A 289 36.20 -12.61 16.25
N TYR A 290 36.99 -13.54 15.72
CA TYR A 290 38.42 -13.65 16.05
C TYR A 290 39.21 -12.38 15.71
N VAL A 291 38.87 -11.70 14.62
CA VAL A 291 39.56 -10.47 14.18
C VAL A 291 38.93 -9.24 14.80
N PHE A 292 37.62 -9.25 15.00
CA PHE A 292 36.87 -8.06 15.40
C PHE A 292 36.83 -7.83 16.91
N GLU A 293 37.05 -8.84 17.75
CA GLU A 293 36.94 -8.75 19.22
C GLU A 293 37.72 -7.55 19.78
N ASP A 294 39.02 -7.48 19.51
CA ASP A 294 39.89 -6.42 20.04
C ASP A 294 39.50 -5.04 19.48
N THR A 295 39.17 -4.99 18.18
CA THR A 295 38.71 -3.77 17.52
C THR A 295 37.39 -3.25 18.12
N ALA A 296 36.45 -4.15 18.42
CA ALA A 296 35.19 -3.84 19.07
C ALA A 296 35.40 -3.35 20.50
N ALA A 297 36.30 -3.99 21.26
CA ALA A 297 36.64 -3.58 22.61
C ALA A 297 37.24 -2.16 22.65
N ASP A 298 38.15 -1.84 21.73
CA ASP A 298 38.74 -0.51 21.61
C ASP A 298 37.71 0.53 21.15
N PHE A 299 36.86 0.19 20.18
CA PHE A 299 35.75 1.03 19.75
C PHE A 299 34.81 1.40 20.92
N LEU A 300 34.49 0.45 21.80
CA LEU A 300 33.65 0.70 22.97
C LEU A 300 34.33 1.57 24.05
N LYS A 301 35.66 1.57 24.14
CA LYS A 301 36.39 2.49 25.02
C LYS A 301 36.28 3.92 24.51
N GLU A 302 36.36 4.09 23.19
CA GLU A 302 36.23 5.39 22.53
C GLU A 302 34.77 5.89 22.44
N ASN A 303 33.79 4.98 22.52
CA ASN A 303 32.36 5.28 22.43
C ASN A 303 31.57 4.80 23.67
N PRO A 304 31.69 5.49 24.83
CA PRO A 304 31.04 5.07 26.07
C PRO A 304 29.51 5.01 26.02
N SER A 305 28.87 5.80 25.15
CA SER A 305 27.42 5.76 24.95
C SER A 305 26.96 4.42 24.38
N ILE A 306 27.66 3.92 23.35
CA ILE A 306 27.37 2.61 22.74
C ILE A 306 27.64 1.48 23.73
N LYS A 307 28.72 1.60 24.53
CA LYS A 307 29.01 0.64 25.61
C LYS A 307 27.87 0.58 26.62
N LYS A 308 27.33 1.74 27.02
CA LYS A 308 26.18 1.80 27.93
C LYS A 308 24.96 1.11 27.33
N GLU A 309 24.60 1.38 26.07
CA GLU A 309 23.48 0.71 25.39
C GLU A 309 23.67 -0.82 25.33
N LEU A 310 24.91 -1.29 25.08
CA LEU A 310 25.23 -2.72 25.08
C LEU A 310 24.97 -3.36 26.44
N GLU A 311 25.45 -2.74 27.53
CA GLU A 311 25.25 -3.26 28.89
C GLU A 311 23.77 -3.21 29.32
N GLU A 312 23.04 -2.16 28.94
CA GLU A 312 21.59 -2.07 29.15
C GLU A 312 20.86 -3.20 28.44
N LYS A 313 21.23 -3.50 27.18
CA LYS A 313 20.65 -4.62 26.44
C LYS A 313 21.00 -5.98 27.06
N LYS A 314 22.24 -6.17 27.52
CA LYS A 314 22.64 -7.40 28.25
C LYS A 314 21.85 -7.57 29.55
N ALA A 315 21.54 -6.48 30.26
CA ALA A 315 20.74 -6.55 31.47
C ALA A 315 19.27 -6.88 31.19
N ALA A 316 18.72 -6.37 30.07
CA ALA A 316 17.32 -6.56 29.70
C ALA A 316 17.01 -7.90 29.00
N ASP A 317 17.99 -8.51 28.33
CA ASP A 317 17.78 -9.66 27.44
C ASP A 317 18.80 -10.76 27.75
N LYS A 318 18.33 -11.81 28.44
CA LYS A 318 19.15 -12.95 28.89
C LYS A 318 19.66 -13.79 27.72
N GLU A 319 18.92 -13.91 26.63
CA GLU A 319 19.37 -14.67 25.46
C GLU A 319 20.54 -13.92 24.78
N PHE A 320 20.39 -12.61 24.61
CA PHE A 320 21.45 -11.74 24.09
C PHE A 320 22.69 -11.72 25.00
N ALA A 321 22.50 -11.64 26.32
CA ALA A 321 23.59 -11.62 27.30
C ALA A 321 24.45 -12.89 27.26
N ASN A 322 23.87 -14.03 26.87
CA ASN A 322 24.57 -15.31 26.75
C ASN A 322 25.04 -15.61 25.31
N ASN A 323 24.93 -14.66 24.39
CA ASN A 323 25.34 -14.82 22.99
C ASN A 323 26.43 -13.82 22.60
N ALA A 324 27.70 -14.25 22.66
CA ALA A 324 28.86 -13.42 22.35
C ALA A 324 28.82 -12.86 20.92
N ARG A 325 28.42 -13.68 19.93
CA ARG A 325 28.33 -13.24 18.53
C ARG A 325 27.26 -12.15 18.35
N ALA A 326 26.14 -12.23 19.06
CA ALA A 326 25.10 -11.21 19.03
C ALA A 326 25.56 -9.89 19.67
N GLN A 327 26.35 -9.96 20.75
CA GLN A 327 26.95 -8.78 21.38
C GLN A 327 27.95 -8.09 20.44
N LEU A 328 28.84 -8.84 19.79
CA LEU A 328 29.74 -8.28 18.78
C LEU A 328 28.97 -7.70 17.58
N ASP A 329 27.87 -8.35 17.17
CA ASP A 329 27.01 -7.85 16.09
C ASP A 329 26.35 -6.52 16.42
N PHE A 330 25.92 -6.37 17.68
CA PHE A 330 25.38 -5.12 18.21
C PHE A 330 26.40 -3.98 18.10
N VAL A 331 27.66 -4.25 18.46
CA VAL A 331 28.76 -3.28 18.35
C VAL A 331 29.08 -2.99 16.90
N TYR A 332 29.22 -4.04 16.08
CA TYR A 332 29.52 -3.92 14.65
C TYR A 332 28.51 -3.01 13.95
N LYS A 333 27.20 -3.25 14.14
CA LYS A 333 26.11 -2.45 13.53
C LYS A 333 26.10 -0.97 13.95
N ARG A 334 26.77 -0.60 15.03
CA ARG A 334 26.92 0.79 15.52
C ARG A 334 28.29 1.38 15.23
N SER A 335 29.15 0.63 14.56
CA SER A 335 30.50 1.04 14.21
C SER A 335 30.59 1.58 12.78
N PRO A 336 31.66 2.31 12.42
CA PRO A 336 31.91 2.76 11.05
C PRO A 336 32.13 1.62 10.04
N TRP A 337 32.37 0.38 10.50
CA TRP A 337 32.68 -0.77 9.64
C TRP A 337 31.43 -1.46 9.10
N TYR A 338 30.26 -1.22 9.69
CA TYR A 338 29.02 -1.78 9.19
C TYR A 338 28.65 -1.21 7.83
N GLU A 339 28.18 -2.07 6.94
CA GLU A 339 27.80 -1.68 5.58
C GLU A 339 26.70 -0.60 5.63
N PRO A 340 26.98 0.63 5.15
CA PRO A 340 26.03 1.73 5.26
C PRO A 340 24.76 1.51 4.43
N THR A 341 24.84 0.70 3.38
CA THR A 341 23.78 0.41 2.41
C THR A 341 22.81 -0.70 2.82
N HIS A 342 23.18 -1.58 3.76
CA HIS A 342 22.27 -2.63 4.21
C HIS A 342 21.04 -2.02 4.88
N ASN A 343 19.84 -2.40 4.44
CA ASN A 343 18.53 -1.84 4.84
C ASN A 343 18.34 -0.34 4.61
N LEU A 344 19.22 0.33 3.85
CA LEU A 344 19.02 1.73 3.50
C LEU A 344 18.15 1.82 2.24
N TYR A 345 16.94 2.32 2.37
CA TYR A 345 16.04 2.54 1.24
C TYR A 345 16.69 3.51 0.25
N PRO A 346 16.83 3.14 -1.03
CA PRO A 346 17.74 3.84 -1.94
C PRO A 346 17.20 5.16 -2.46
N ILE A 347 15.89 5.38 -2.32
CA ILE A 347 15.20 6.60 -2.70
C ILE A 347 15.29 7.58 -1.54
N SER A 348 15.82 8.78 -1.80
CA SER A 348 15.85 9.84 -0.81
C SER A 348 14.66 10.78 -0.91
N ARG A 349 14.47 11.52 0.17
CA ARG A 349 13.45 12.55 0.33
C ARG A 349 14.15 13.89 0.52
N LEU A 350 13.87 14.82 -0.38
CA LEU A 350 14.27 16.20 -0.23
C LEU A 350 13.18 16.92 0.57
N GLU A 351 13.39 17.14 1.87
CA GLU A 351 12.34 17.65 2.77
C GLU A 351 12.16 19.19 2.67
N SER A 352 13.17 19.91 2.17
CA SER A 352 13.15 21.37 1.98
C SER A 352 13.59 21.74 0.56
N PHE A 353 13.12 22.89 0.05
CA PHE A 353 13.47 23.30 -1.30
C PHE A 353 14.99 23.50 -1.42
N THR A 354 15.58 22.80 -2.38
CA THR A 354 16.98 22.94 -2.78
C THR A 354 17.00 23.07 -4.29
N ALA A 355 17.70 24.08 -4.82
CA ALA A 355 17.86 24.22 -6.25
C ALA A 355 18.72 23.06 -6.78
N LEU A 356 18.17 22.28 -7.71
CA LEU A 356 18.86 21.14 -8.33
C LEU A 356 19.24 21.51 -9.77
N PRO A 357 20.43 21.10 -10.26
CA PRO A 357 20.76 21.23 -11.68
C PRO A 357 20.00 20.16 -12.45
N LEU A 358 18.97 20.55 -13.22
CA LEU A 358 18.05 19.64 -13.90
C LEU A 358 18.15 19.74 -15.41
N GLN A 359 17.96 18.60 -16.08
CA GLN A 359 17.74 18.48 -17.53
C GLN A 359 16.25 18.39 -17.87
#